data_AF-A0A957YSN6-F1
#
_entry.id   AF-A0A957YSN6-F1
#
_cell.length_a   1.000
_cell.length_b   1.000
_cell.length_c   1.000
_cell.angle_alpha   90.00
_cell.angle_beta   90.00
_cell.angle_gamma   90.00
#
_symmetry.space_group_name_H-M   'P 1'
#
loop_
_entity.id
_entity.type
_entity.pdbx_description
1 polymer ?
#
loop_
_entity_poly.entity_id
_entity_poly.type
_entity_poly.pdbx_seq_one_letter_code
_entity_poly.pdbx_strand_id
1 'polypeptide(L)'
;MTPLLSFIALLPRLLLGFCIVHFIWNATDGKSLLVKVFLSAAVGFGVSSLLGFLWIWLSLPLVAYVVFESVMSVILTGWLLLKNRDVIRSIKFPKLSVTIWGTLLFAGVLVFVLNLVLYSRQFPHGRPDAWINWNVAARFIYLGGTDWQSTFLRQYDHPDYPLFTAVANAITWTFLGSTSTWGPIAFHLVISIFTAGSLFALVNF
;
A
#
# COMPACT_ATOMS: atom_id res chain seq x y z
N MET A 1 11.26 12.25 -10.21
CA MET A 1 9.90 11.77 -10.50
C MET A 1 8.90 12.45 -9.59
N THR A 2 7.64 12.63 -10.03
CA THR A 2 6.65 13.41 -9.29
C THR A 2 6.01 12.61 -8.15
N PRO A 3 5.61 13.27 -7.03
CA PRO A 3 4.88 12.64 -5.94
C PRO A 3 3.62 11.92 -6.44
N LEU A 4 2.89 12.53 -7.37
CA LEU A 4 1.65 12.00 -7.94
C LEU A 4 1.82 10.58 -8.53
N LEU A 5 2.87 10.36 -9.33
CA LEU A 5 3.14 9.04 -9.91
C LEU A 5 3.41 8.00 -8.83
N SER A 6 4.03 8.39 -7.71
CA SER A 6 4.31 7.47 -6.60
C SER A 6 3.02 6.99 -5.94
N PHE A 7 2.00 7.85 -5.80
CA PHE A 7 0.68 7.42 -5.33
C PHE A 7 -0.07 6.57 -6.35
N ILE A 8 0.00 6.93 -7.64
CA ILE A 8 -0.63 6.15 -8.71
C ILE A 8 -0.07 4.72 -8.74
N ALA A 9 1.25 4.57 -8.56
CA ALA A 9 1.91 3.27 -8.50
C ALA A 9 1.40 2.36 -7.37
N LEU A 10 0.76 2.92 -6.33
CA LEU A 10 0.17 2.14 -5.23
C LEU A 10 -1.26 1.65 -5.54
N LEU A 11 -1.96 2.29 -6.50
CA LEU A 11 -3.37 2.02 -6.78
C LEU A 11 -3.67 0.55 -7.11
N PRO A 12 -2.88 -0.17 -7.94
CA PRO A 12 -3.16 -1.57 -8.25
C PRO A 12 -3.34 -2.44 -6.99
N ARG A 13 -2.51 -2.19 -5.98
CA ARG A 13 -2.47 -2.95 -4.73
C ARG A 13 -3.64 -2.61 -3.83
N LEU A 14 -4.00 -1.33 -3.74
CA LEU A 14 -5.19 -0.88 -3.01
C LEU A 14 -6.47 -1.46 -3.63
N LEU A 15 -6.57 -1.44 -4.97
CA LEU A 15 -7.70 -2.00 -5.71
C LEU A 15 -7.80 -3.52 -5.53
N LEU A 16 -6.67 -4.22 -5.65
CA LEU A 16 -6.60 -5.66 -5.42
C LEU A 16 -7.02 -6.01 -3.99
N GLY A 17 -6.48 -5.31 -2.99
CA GLY A 17 -6.83 -5.48 -1.59
C GLY A 17 -8.31 -5.25 -1.35
N PHE A 18 -8.90 -4.21 -1.94
CA PHE A 18 -10.33 -3.93 -1.81
C PHE A 18 -11.17 -5.05 -2.41
N CYS A 19 -10.80 -5.53 -3.60
CA CYS A 19 -11.47 -6.67 -4.23
C CYS A 19 -11.41 -7.91 -3.33
N ILE A 20 -10.22 -8.28 -2.82
CA ILE A 20 -10.04 -9.45 -1.94
C ILE A 20 -10.91 -9.32 -0.69
N VAL A 21 -10.84 -8.18 0.01
CA VAL A 21 -11.63 -7.96 1.22
C VAL A 21 -13.12 -8.03 0.90
N HIS A 22 -13.56 -7.43 -0.21
CA HIS A 22 -14.97 -7.46 -0.61
C HIS A 22 -15.44 -8.87 -0.98
N PHE A 23 -14.58 -9.71 -1.58
CA PHE A 23 -14.90 -11.09 -1.89
C PHE A 23 -15.06 -11.96 -0.64
N ILE A 24 -14.17 -11.78 0.33
CA ILE A 24 -14.19 -12.54 1.59
C ILE A 24 -15.36 -12.09 2.48
N TRP A 25 -15.60 -10.78 2.54
CA TRP A 25 -16.62 -10.18 3.38
C TRP A 25 -17.76 -9.62 2.53
N ASN A 26 -18.88 -10.33 2.44
CA ASN A 26 -20.00 -10.01 1.57
C ASN A 26 -20.97 -8.90 2.08
N ALA A 27 -20.63 -8.18 3.14
CA ALA A 27 -21.52 -7.13 3.67
C ALA A 27 -21.62 -5.93 2.72
N THR A 28 -22.85 -5.46 2.47
CA THR A 28 -23.16 -4.45 1.46
C THR A 28 -23.59 -3.10 2.03
N ASP A 29 -23.60 -2.95 3.36
CA ASP A 29 -23.92 -1.69 4.00
C ASP A 29 -22.77 -0.67 3.90
N GLY A 30 -23.12 0.61 4.03
CA GLY A 30 -22.15 1.71 3.90
C GLY A 30 -21.06 1.73 4.97
N LYS A 31 -21.30 1.16 6.16
CA LYS A 31 -20.30 1.08 7.23
C LYS A 31 -19.24 0.05 6.88
N SER A 32 -19.69 -1.15 6.48
CA SER A 32 -18.81 -2.21 6.01
C SER A 32 -17.97 -1.77 4.82
N LEU A 33 -18.52 -0.95 3.90
CA LEU A 33 -17.74 -0.39 2.79
C LEU A 33 -16.54 0.42 3.29
N LEU A 34 -16.72 1.28 4.29
CA LEU A 34 -15.64 2.13 4.81
C LEU A 34 -14.53 1.26 5.43
N VAL A 35 -14.90 0.24 6.20
CA VAL A 35 -13.94 -0.73 6.76
C VAL A 35 -13.20 -1.44 5.63
N LYS A 36 -13.90 -1.89 4.57
CA LYS A 36 -13.27 -2.54 3.41
C LYS A 36 -12.27 -1.66 2.70
N VAL A 37 -12.59 -0.37 2.52
CA VAL A 37 -11.67 0.61 1.92
C VAL A 37 -10.42 0.71 2.76
N PHE A 38 -10.51 0.90 4.07
CA PHE A 38 -9.32 1.05 4.91
C PHE A 38 -8.53 -0.24 5.11
N LEU A 39 -9.20 -1.40 5.15
CA LEU A 39 -8.53 -2.70 5.24
C LEU A 39 -7.80 -3.07 3.94
N SER A 40 -8.20 -2.49 2.81
CA SER A 40 -7.63 -2.79 1.49
C SER A 40 -6.13 -2.54 1.41
N ALA A 41 -5.57 -1.54 2.12
CA ALA A 41 -4.13 -1.31 2.09
C ALA A 41 -3.37 -2.47 2.72
N ALA A 42 -3.74 -2.89 3.93
CA ALA A 42 -3.05 -3.98 4.62
C ALA A 42 -3.10 -5.28 3.80
N VAL A 43 -4.28 -5.66 3.31
CA VAL A 43 -4.46 -6.87 2.51
C VAL A 43 -3.79 -6.75 1.15
N GLY A 44 -4.00 -5.64 0.46
CA GLY A 44 -3.50 -5.40 -0.89
C GLY A 44 -1.98 -5.38 -0.95
N PHE A 45 -1.33 -4.59 -0.10
CA PHE A 45 0.12 -4.58 -0.02
C PHE A 45 0.67 -5.91 0.47
N GLY A 46 0.00 -6.60 1.39
CA GLY A 46 0.45 -7.87 1.95
C GLY A 46 0.48 -8.96 0.89
N VAL A 47 -0.64 -9.16 0.19
CA VAL A 47 -0.77 -10.13 -0.90
C VAL A 47 0.15 -9.77 -2.05
N SER A 48 0.22 -8.49 -2.43
CA SER A 48 1.12 -8.02 -3.48
C SER A 48 2.58 -8.31 -3.16
N SER A 49 3.03 -8.01 -1.94
CA SER A 49 4.42 -8.25 -1.54
C SER A 49 4.75 -9.72 -1.48
N LEU A 50 3.81 -10.56 -1.02
CA LEU A 50 3.98 -12.01 -1.01
C LEU A 50 4.07 -12.57 -2.44
N LEU A 51 3.14 -12.21 -3.31
CA LEU A 51 3.12 -12.70 -4.69
C LEU A 51 4.30 -12.16 -5.50
N GLY A 52 4.67 -10.90 -5.32
CA GLY A 52 5.86 -10.30 -5.93
C GLY A 52 7.14 -10.97 -5.47
N PHE A 53 7.24 -11.34 -4.18
CA PHE A 53 8.35 -12.14 -3.65
C PHE A 53 8.40 -13.53 -4.29
N LEU A 54 7.27 -14.25 -4.35
CA LEU A 54 7.21 -15.56 -5.00
C LEU A 54 7.54 -15.45 -6.50
N TRP A 55 7.15 -14.36 -7.16
CA TRP A 55 7.44 -14.11 -8.57
C TRP A 55 8.95 -13.98 -8.84
N ILE A 56 9.65 -13.15 -8.07
CA ILE A 56 11.12 -13.02 -8.19
C ILE A 56 11.86 -14.27 -7.70
N TRP A 57 11.27 -15.01 -6.76
CA TRP A 57 11.80 -16.30 -6.30
C TRP A 57 11.79 -17.36 -7.41
N LEU A 58 10.78 -17.32 -8.29
CA LEU A 58 10.71 -18.11 -9.51
C LEU A 58 11.59 -17.56 -10.65
N SER A 59 12.47 -16.60 -10.37
CA SER A 59 13.35 -15.93 -11.33
C SER A 59 12.59 -15.23 -12.47
N LEU A 60 11.35 -14.83 -12.22
CA LEU A 60 10.56 -14.10 -13.21
C LEU A 60 10.80 -12.58 -13.11
N PRO A 61 10.77 -11.82 -14.22
CA PRO A 61 11.01 -10.38 -14.18
C PRO A 61 9.93 -9.64 -13.38
N LEU A 62 10.35 -8.79 -12.43
CA LEU A 62 9.43 -7.99 -11.60
C LEU A 62 8.57 -7.02 -12.45
N VAL A 63 9.07 -6.57 -13.61
CA VAL A 63 8.29 -5.76 -14.56
C VAL A 63 7.04 -6.51 -15.04
N ALA A 64 7.16 -7.81 -15.32
CA ALA A 64 6.02 -8.62 -15.75
C ALA A 64 5.00 -8.76 -14.62
N TYR A 65 5.45 -8.88 -13.37
CA TYR A 65 4.58 -8.91 -12.20
C TYR A 65 3.79 -7.60 -12.05
N VAL A 66 4.46 -6.45 -12.15
CA VAL A 66 3.80 -5.14 -12.05
C VAL A 66 2.71 -4.97 -13.10
N VAL A 67 2.98 -5.38 -14.35
CA VAL A 67 1.99 -5.35 -15.44
C VAL A 67 0.83 -6.30 -15.13
N PHE A 68 1.13 -7.54 -14.74
CA PHE A 68 0.12 -8.55 -14.40
C PHE A 68 -0.80 -8.07 -13.27
N GLU A 69 -0.22 -7.61 -12.15
CA GLU A 69 -0.97 -7.07 -11.01
C GLU A 69 -1.84 -5.88 -11.42
N SER A 70 -1.28 -4.94 -12.19
CA SER A 70 -2.00 -3.76 -12.65
C SER A 70 -3.21 -4.15 -13.50
N VAL A 71 -3.03 -5.02 -14.48
CA VAL A 71 -4.11 -5.49 -15.36
C VAL A 71 -5.17 -6.25 -14.56
N MET A 72 -4.75 -7.19 -13.69
CA MET A 72 -5.69 -7.95 -12.85
C MET A 72 -6.49 -7.05 -11.91
N SER A 73 -5.84 -6.06 -11.28
CA SER A 73 -6.51 -5.12 -10.38
C SER A 73 -7.60 -4.33 -11.10
N VAL A 74 -7.34 -3.88 -12.34
CA VAL A 74 -8.31 -3.14 -13.16
C VAL A 74 -9.47 -4.04 -13.59
N ILE A 75 -9.17 -5.26 -14.07
CA ILE A 75 -10.20 -6.22 -14.49
C ILE A 75 -11.12 -6.59 -13.33
N LEU A 76 -10.54 -6.96 -12.17
CA LEU A 76 -11.31 -7.35 -10.99
C LEU A 76 -12.15 -6.19 -10.47
N THR A 77 -11.58 -4.97 -10.41
CA THR A 77 -12.31 -3.77 -9.99
C THR A 77 -13.46 -3.47 -10.94
N GLY A 78 -13.20 -3.48 -12.26
CA GLY A 78 -14.23 -3.24 -13.27
C GLY A 78 -15.36 -4.24 -13.19
N TRP A 79 -15.03 -5.54 -13.09
CA TRP A 79 -16.00 -6.60 -12.88
C TRP A 79 -16.82 -6.40 -11.60
N LEU A 80 -16.16 -6.04 -10.49
CA LEU A 80 -16.82 -5.82 -9.21
C LEU A 80 -17.80 -4.64 -9.25
N LEU A 81 -17.40 -3.54 -9.90
CA LEU A 81 -18.25 -2.36 -10.10
C LEU A 81 -19.47 -2.68 -10.98
N LEU A 82 -19.28 -3.46 -12.05
CA LEU A 82 -20.37 -3.89 -12.94
C LEU A 82 -21.35 -4.82 -12.21
N LYS A 83 -20.83 -5.81 -11.48
CA LYS A 83 -21.63 -6.78 -10.71
C LYS A 83 -22.46 -6.11 -9.61
N ASN A 84 -21.91 -5.10 -8.95
CA ASN A 84 -22.54 -4.45 -7.80
C ASN A 84 -23.14 -3.08 -8.13
N ARG A 85 -23.36 -2.74 -9.41
CA ARG A 85 -23.80 -1.40 -9.85
C ARG A 85 -25.06 -0.90 -9.12
N ASP A 86 -26.02 -1.79 -8.88
CA ASP A 86 -27.32 -1.44 -8.29
C ASP A 86 -27.20 -1.27 -6.77
N VAL A 87 -26.32 -2.07 -6.14
CA VAL A 87 -25.95 -1.90 -4.73
C VAL A 87 -25.22 -0.57 -4.55
N ILE A 88 -24.21 -0.27 -5.38
CA ILE A 88 -23.42 0.96 -5.29
C ILE A 88 -24.31 2.22 -5.38
N ARG A 89 -25.31 2.22 -6.28
CA ARG A 89 -26.28 3.31 -6.42
C ARG A 89 -27.18 3.51 -5.20
N SER A 90 -27.40 2.45 -4.43
CA SER A 90 -28.27 2.45 -3.25
C SER A 90 -27.52 2.60 -1.93
N ILE A 91 -26.18 2.68 -1.95
CA ILE A 91 -25.38 2.93 -0.74
C ILE A 91 -25.77 4.28 -0.17
N LYS A 92 -26.38 4.25 1.02
CA LYS A 92 -26.58 5.42 1.85
C LYS A 92 -25.37 5.55 2.76
N PHE A 93 -24.59 6.59 2.57
CA PHE A 93 -23.59 6.93 3.57
C PHE A 93 -24.31 7.38 4.85
N PRO A 94 -23.89 6.88 6.02
CA PRO A 94 -24.39 7.42 7.27
C PRO A 94 -24.12 8.94 7.24
N LYS A 95 -25.12 9.74 7.66
CA LYS A 95 -24.86 11.16 7.90
C LYS A 95 -23.74 11.23 8.92
N LEU A 96 -22.59 11.73 8.49
CA LEU A 96 -21.46 11.94 9.38
C LEU A 96 -21.92 13.01 10.38
N SER A 97 -22.37 12.61 11.57
CA SER A 97 -22.38 13.57 12.66
C SER A 97 -20.89 13.87 12.87
N VAL A 98 -20.51 15.13 12.67
CA VAL A 98 -19.14 15.56 12.98
C VAL A 98 -19.03 15.48 14.49
N THR A 99 -18.68 14.29 14.97
CA THR A 99 -18.38 14.03 16.37
C THR A 99 -17.04 14.68 16.67
N ILE A 100 -16.80 14.96 17.95
CA ILE A 100 -15.49 15.36 18.44
C ILE A 100 -14.38 14.42 17.93
N TRP A 101 -14.67 13.12 17.77
CA TRP A 101 -13.76 12.13 17.22
C TRP A 101 -13.41 12.34 15.75
N GLY A 102 -14.38 12.74 14.92
CA GLY A 102 -14.11 13.08 13.52
C GLY A 102 -13.19 14.30 13.39
N THR A 103 -13.42 15.34 14.20
CA THR A 103 -12.56 16.53 14.24
C THR A 103 -11.16 16.20 14.75
N LEU A 104 -11.05 15.40 15.83
CA LEU A 104 -9.76 14.96 16.37
C LEU A 104 -8.98 14.10 15.37
N LEU A 105 -9.65 13.18 14.67
CA LEU A 105 -9.02 12.38 13.62
C LEU A 105 -8.49 13.28 12.50
N PHE A 106 -9.32 14.20 12.01
CA PHE A 106 -8.91 15.12 10.94
C PHE A 106 -7.69 15.96 11.36
N ALA A 107 -7.72 16.54 12.57
CA ALA A 107 -6.60 17.30 13.12
C ALA A 107 -5.35 16.44 13.26
N GLY A 108 -5.48 15.21 13.76
CA GLY A 108 -4.39 14.25 13.89
C GLY A 108 -3.77 13.87 12.55
N VAL A 109 -4.60 13.59 11.54
CA VAL A 109 -4.14 13.32 10.16
C VAL A 109 -3.43 14.54 9.57
N LEU A 110 -3.95 15.75 9.78
CA LEU A 110 -3.32 16.97 9.30
C LEU A 110 -1.93 17.17 9.93
N VAL A 111 -1.83 17.05 11.26
CA VAL A 111 -0.54 17.16 11.98
C VAL A 111 0.43 16.07 11.52
N PHE A 112 -0.04 14.84 11.33
CA PHE A 112 0.76 13.74 10.81
C PHE A 112 1.28 14.04 9.40
N VAL A 113 0.44 14.49 8.47
CA VAL A 113 0.84 14.83 7.10
C VAL A 113 1.88 15.95 7.10
N LEU A 114 1.66 17.00 7.89
CA LEU A 114 2.62 18.10 8.02
C LEU A 114 3.95 17.60 8.59
N ASN A 115 3.92 16.77 9.63
CA ASN A 115 5.12 16.18 10.22
C ASN A 115 5.86 15.30 9.19
N LEU A 116 5.15 14.44 8.45
CA LEU A 116 5.73 13.58 7.43
C LEU A 116 6.38 14.36 6.28
N VAL A 117 5.77 15.47 5.85
CA VAL A 117 6.36 16.36 4.83
C VAL A 117 7.66 16.99 5.33
N LEU A 118 7.68 17.49 6.57
CA LEU A 118 8.90 18.05 7.17
C LEU A 118 9.97 16.97 7.36
N TYR A 119 9.57 15.81 7.88
CA TYR A 119 10.47 14.70 8.16
C TYR A 119 11.08 14.11 6.89
N SER A 120 10.28 13.94 5.83
CA SER A 120 10.75 13.43 4.53
C SER A 120 11.70 14.39 3.82
N ARG A 121 11.62 15.70 4.09
CA ARG A 121 12.62 16.67 3.60
C ARG A 121 13.95 16.52 4.33
N GLN A 122 13.90 16.28 5.64
CA GLN A 122 15.10 16.10 6.46
C GLN A 122 15.76 14.72 6.25
N PHE A 123 14.95 13.67 6.13
CA PHE A 123 15.37 12.28 5.98
C PHE A 123 14.66 11.64 4.77
N PRO A 124 15.05 12.00 3.53
CA PRO A 124 14.40 11.52 2.31
C PRO A 124 14.49 10.00 2.09
N HIS A 125 15.40 9.34 2.80
CA HIS A 125 15.59 7.90 2.80
C HIS A 125 15.14 7.22 4.10
N GLY A 126 14.49 7.97 5.00
CA GLY A 126 14.19 7.54 6.36
C GLY A 126 15.41 7.61 7.28
N ARG A 127 15.22 7.18 8.53
CA ARG A 127 16.28 7.01 9.54
C ARG A 127 17.12 5.75 9.24
N PRO A 128 18.24 5.53 9.96
CA PRO A 128 19.09 4.36 9.74
C PRO A 128 18.34 3.04 9.64
N ASP A 129 17.35 2.80 10.50
CA ASP A 129 16.53 1.58 10.45
C ASP A 129 15.80 1.39 9.11
N ALA A 130 15.02 2.41 8.68
CA ALA A 130 14.30 2.36 7.41
C ALA A 130 15.24 2.27 6.19
N TRP A 131 16.38 2.95 6.26
CA TRP A 131 17.38 2.91 5.20
C TRP A 131 18.03 1.53 5.09
N ILE A 132 18.63 1.05 6.18
CA ILE A 132 19.47 -0.15 6.22
C ILE A 132 18.63 -1.39 5.95
N ASN A 133 17.45 -1.49 6.55
CA ASN A 133 16.69 -2.72 6.54
C ASN A 133 15.75 -2.82 5.33
N TRP A 134 14.96 -1.79 5.05
CA TRP A 134 13.93 -1.88 4.00
C TRP A 134 14.37 -1.28 2.67
N ASN A 135 14.99 -0.10 2.67
CA ASN A 135 15.34 0.60 1.43
C ASN A 135 16.56 0.00 0.72
N VAL A 136 17.53 -0.58 1.44
CA VAL A 136 18.63 -1.33 0.82
C VAL A 136 18.12 -2.64 0.24
N ALA A 137 17.32 -3.42 0.99
CA ALA A 137 16.73 -4.67 0.48
C ALA A 137 15.87 -4.42 -0.77
N ALA A 138 15.04 -3.38 -0.77
CA ALA A 138 14.27 -2.98 -1.95
C ALA A 138 15.16 -2.68 -3.17
N ARG A 139 16.36 -2.12 -2.97
CA ARG A 139 17.31 -1.83 -4.07
C ARG A 139 17.93 -3.08 -4.63
N PHE A 140 18.28 -4.04 -3.78
CA PHE A 140 18.74 -5.35 -4.27
C PHE A 140 17.64 -6.06 -5.06
N ILE A 141 16.39 -6.01 -4.61
CA ILE A 141 15.26 -6.59 -5.36
C ILE A 141 15.04 -5.88 -6.70
N TYR A 142 15.08 -4.53 -6.72
CA TYR A 142 14.81 -3.76 -7.92
C TYR A 142 15.97 -3.76 -8.94
N LEU A 143 17.22 -3.61 -8.47
CA LEU A 143 18.41 -3.42 -9.30
C LEU A 143 19.24 -4.70 -9.45
N GLY A 144 19.14 -5.64 -8.53
CA GLY A 144 20.03 -6.80 -8.44
C GLY A 144 19.77 -7.90 -9.46
N GLY A 145 18.63 -7.87 -10.17
CA GLY A 145 18.31 -8.87 -11.20
C GLY A 145 18.33 -10.29 -10.62
N THR A 146 19.13 -11.19 -11.20
CA THR A 146 19.33 -12.56 -10.69
C THR A 146 19.98 -12.60 -9.32
N ASP A 147 20.73 -11.56 -8.95
CA ASP A 147 21.53 -11.50 -7.73
C ASP A 147 20.80 -10.76 -6.59
N TRP A 148 19.47 -10.60 -6.70
CA TRP A 148 18.66 -9.89 -5.71
C TRP A 148 18.82 -10.45 -4.28
N GLN A 149 19.13 -11.74 -4.15
CA GLN A 149 19.35 -12.43 -2.88
C GLN A 149 20.64 -11.97 -2.16
N SER A 150 21.54 -11.25 -2.85
CA SER A 150 22.77 -10.72 -2.24
C SER A 150 22.50 -9.78 -1.07
N THR A 151 21.28 -9.24 -0.95
CA THR A 151 20.87 -8.48 0.24
C THR A 151 21.03 -9.28 1.55
N PHE A 152 20.82 -10.60 1.51
CA PHE A 152 20.89 -11.46 2.69
C PHE A 152 22.33 -11.68 3.18
N LEU A 153 23.33 -11.48 2.32
CA LEU A 153 24.74 -11.55 2.69
C LEU A 153 25.21 -10.34 3.50
N ARG A 154 24.47 -9.22 3.42
CA ARG A 154 24.77 -7.97 4.13
C ARG A 154 24.03 -7.87 5.47
N GLN A 155 22.88 -8.51 5.61
CA GLN A 155 21.97 -8.33 6.73
C GLN A 155 22.47 -9.09 7.96
N TYR A 156 23.58 -8.63 8.54
CA TYR A 156 24.16 -9.16 9.78
C TYR A 156 23.32 -8.79 11.00
N ASP A 157 22.59 -7.68 10.92
CA ASP A 157 21.67 -7.20 11.93
C ASP A 157 20.24 -7.42 11.41
N HIS A 158 19.42 -8.15 12.15
CA HIS A 158 18.03 -8.49 11.83
C HIS A 158 17.76 -9.23 10.50
N PRO A 159 18.32 -10.45 10.28
CA PRO A 159 18.01 -11.27 9.11
C PRO A 159 16.55 -11.77 9.07
N ASP A 160 15.84 -11.66 10.19
CA ASP A 160 14.44 -12.04 10.40
C ASP A 160 13.43 -10.98 9.92
N TYR A 161 13.89 -9.80 9.52
CA TYR A 161 12.99 -8.72 9.13
C TYR A 161 12.17 -9.09 7.88
N PRO A 162 10.84 -8.88 7.92
CA PRO A 162 9.97 -9.27 6.83
C PRO A 162 10.23 -8.43 5.58
N LEU A 163 10.25 -9.09 4.42
CA LEU A 163 10.45 -8.44 3.12
C LEU A 163 9.22 -7.65 2.62
N PHE A 164 8.14 -7.59 3.40
CA PHE A 164 6.89 -6.90 3.05
C PHE A 164 7.16 -5.48 2.52
N THR A 165 7.82 -4.63 3.31
CA THR A 165 8.10 -3.25 2.90
C THR A 165 9.11 -3.16 1.76
N ALA A 166 10.11 -4.05 1.75
CA ALA A 166 11.14 -4.07 0.72
C ALA A 166 10.56 -4.41 -0.66
N VAL A 167 9.75 -5.46 -0.75
CA VAL A 167 9.10 -5.90 -1.99
C VAL A 167 8.06 -4.88 -2.44
N ALA A 168 7.24 -4.34 -1.53
CA ALA A 168 6.30 -3.27 -1.86
C ALA A 168 7.00 -2.05 -2.48
N ASN A 169 8.16 -1.65 -1.95
CA ASN A 169 8.96 -0.55 -2.51
C ASN A 169 9.60 -0.92 -3.85
N ALA A 170 10.10 -2.14 -4.00
CA ALA A 170 10.67 -2.62 -5.26
C ALA A 170 9.62 -2.62 -6.38
N ILE A 171 8.42 -3.15 -6.14
CA ILE A 171 7.28 -3.11 -7.06
C ILE A 171 6.96 -1.65 -7.45
N THR A 172 6.92 -0.75 -6.46
CA THR A 172 6.69 0.69 -6.71
C THR A 172 7.79 1.27 -7.60
N TRP A 173 9.05 0.98 -7.34
CA TRP A 173 10.17 1.47 -8.16
C TRP A 173 10.21 0.86 -9.55
N THR A 174 9.78 -0.39 -9.71
CA THR A 174 9.59 -1.00 -11.03
C THR A 174 8.50 -0.30 -11.82
N PHE A 175 7.36 0.02 -11.20
CA PHE A 175 6.30 0.83 -11.83
C PHE A 175 6.81 2.21 -12.23
N LEU A 176 7.61 2.84 -11.35
CA LEU A 176 8.17 4.17 -11.58
C LEU A 176 9.36 4.17 -12.56
N GLY A 177 10.06 3.05 -12.73
CA GLY A 177 11.31 3.00 -13.49
C GLY A 177 12.48 3.72 -12.80
N SER A 178 12.41 4.01 -11.49
CA SER A 178 13.54 4.56 -10.72
C SER A 178 13.41 4.36 -9.21
N THR A 179 14.53 4.44 -8.49
CA THR A 179 14.60 4.39 -7.01
C THR A 179 14.19 5.73 -6.36
N SER A 180 12.97 6.18 -6.63
CA SER A 180 12.42 7.44 -6.11
C SER A 180 12.22 7.39 -4.59
N THR A 181 12.60 8.46 -3.88
CA THR A 181 12.31 8.64 -2.44
C THR A 181 10.82 8.72 -2.15
N TRP A 182 10.03 9.24 -3.11
CA TRP A 182 8.59 9.39 -2.97
C TRP A 182 7.83 8.06 -2.95
N GLY A 183 8.39 6.96 -3.47
CA GLY A 183 7.76 5.64 -3.39
C GLY A 183 7.54 5.18 -1.95
N PRO A 184 8.62 5.01 -1.16
CA PRO A 184 8.51 4.69 0.27
C PRO A 184 7.72 5.73 1.09
N ILE A 185 7.84 7.02 0.79
CA ILE A 185 7.09 8.08 1.48
C ILE A 185 5.58 7.92 1.23
N ALA A 186 5.17 7.73 -0.03
CA ALA A 186 3.78 7.53 -0.39
C ALA A 186 3.23 6.25 0.24
N PHE A 187 4.01 5.15 0.22
CA PHE A 187 3.63 3.90 0.87
C PHE A 187 3.39 4.09 2.38
N HIS A 188 4.31 4.75 3.09
CA HIS A 188 4.17 5.03 4.52
C HIS A 188 2.92 5.88 4.80
N LEU A 189 2.71 6.96 4.04
CA LEU A 189 1.53 7.80 4.18
C LEU A 189 0.22 7.02 4.00
N VAL A 190 0.14 6.22 2.94
CA VAL A 190 -1.05 5.41 2.64
C VAL A 190 -1.32 4.40 3.75
N ILE A 191 -0.31 3.64 4.19
CA ILE A 191 -0.47 2.70 5.30
C ILE A 191 -0.94 3.42 6.56
N SER A 192 -0.31 4.53 6.96
CA SER A 192 -0.69 5.25 8.17
C SER A 192 -2.12 5.80 8.13
N ILE A 193 -2.54 6.39 7.00
CA ILE A 193 -3.92 6.89 6.83
C ILE A 193 -4.91 5.72 6.86
N PHE A 194 -4.61 4.61 6.20
CA PHE A 194 -5.53 3.46 6.12
C PHE A 194 -5.61 2.71 7.47
N THR A 195 -4.52 2.65 8.24
CA THR A 195 -4.55 2.14 9.61
C THR A 195 -5.40 3.03 10.51
N ALA A 196 -5.19 4.36 10.50
CA ALA A 196 -6.00 5.29 11.28
C ALA A 196 -7.48 5.24 10.88
N GLY A 197 -7.75 5.18 9.58
CA GLY A 197 -9.10 5.02 9.03
C GLY A 197 -9.76 3.72 9.43
N SER A 198 -9.01 2.60 9.48
CA SER A 198 -9.51 1.31 9.95
C SER A 198 -9.95 1.39 11.41
N LEU A 199 -9.11 1.98 12.28
CA LEU A 199 -9.45 2.18 13.69
C LEU A 199 -10.68 3.08 13.85
N PHE A 200 -10.73 4.19 13.13
CA PHE A 200 -11.89 5.08 13.15
C PHE A 200 -13.16 4.38 12.70
N ALA A 201 -13.10 3.62 11.60
CA ALA A 201 -14.24 2.92 11.05
C ALA A 201 -14.77 1.83 11.99
N LEU A 202 -13.88 1.12 12.70
CA LEU A 202 -14.26 0.07 13.67
C LEU A 202 -14.85 0.62 14.97
N VAL A 203 -14.48 1.84 15.39
CA VAL A 203 -14.96 2.42 16.65
C VAL A 203 -16.28 3.19 16.46
N ASN A 204 -16.49 3.80 15.29
CA ASN A 204 -17.63 4.69 15.07
C ASN A 204 -18.80 4.01 14.36
N PHE A 205 -18.67 2.74 13.94
CA PHE A 205 -19.69 2.05 13.15
C PHE A 205 -19.90 0.60 13.57
#